data_AF-A0A1N7QDC8-F1
#
_entry.id   AF-A0A1N7QDC8-F1
#
_cell.length_a   1.000
_cell.length_b   1.000
_cell.length_c   1.000
_cell.angle_alpha   90.00
_cell.angle_beta   90.00
_cell.angle_gamma   90.00
#
_symmetry.space_group_name_H-M   'P 1'
#
loop_
_entity.id
_entity.type
_entity.pdbx_description
1 polymer ?
#
loop_
_entity_poly.entity_id
_entity_poly.type
_entity_poly.pdbx_seq_one_letter_code
_entity_poly.pdbx_strand_id
1 'polypeptide(L)'
;MDIHKFYIKKTDTLSSIAQELGLSTSELKEFHNKNSRPHEWIKDDNTLSLWSEYIIIPDSVEALKKRQEELISPKKIILKQKLFDRSQYTILQIIDLQVSGNSMIDSETEIIWECSKNKKEDSFYIDIQQKSHQVKYIKSIYRQLAEYMLKFNRPLEHLEVELFSNGAVKSIVNQGEIKETWDVLKAELESEMGNTIEEQNMIKGGDEDFSKTLPLIKNNILHQLFLKDLYHEYSELNQFVEIDKQECTSQIFGNEKVFLNVKRRIEKENGIAKIKFYAEADPHNNEHLRHIYNAKLKDFLKENYSYSLTWLIEYHIDIEKGKMIVCHSKIKEQASSNYSHLMEHKIMLI
;
A
#
# COMPACT_ATOMS: atom_id res chain seq x y z
N MET A 1 -13.67 18.63 27.21
CA MET A 1 -13.33 19.12 25.86
C MET A 1 -13.21 20.61 25.99
N ASP A 2 -12.03 21.18 25.74
CA ASP A 2 -11.85 22.63 25.85
C ASP A 2 -12.58 23.31 24.69
N ILE A 3 -13.46 24.26 25.02
CA ILE A 3 -14.25 24.99 24.03
C ILE A 3 -13.43 26.19 23.57
N HIS A 4 -12.96 26.14 22.34
CA HIS A 4 -12.22 27.24 21.72
C HIS A 4 -13.18 28.18 20.99
N LYS A 5 -12.87 29.48 20.99
CA LYS A 5 -13.71 30.53 20.40
C LYS A 5 -12.93 31.32 19.37
N PHE A 6 -13.54 31.54 18.20
CA PHE A 6 -13.07 32.49 17.20
C PHE A 6 -13.99 33.71 17.22
N TYR A 7 -13.46 34.89 17.47
CA TYR A 7 -14.24 36.13 17.53
C TYR A 7 -14.49 36.68 16.12
N ILE A 8 -15.77 36.86 15.79
CA ILE A 8 -16.24 37.23 14.45
C ILE A 8 -16.03 38.74 14.22
N LYS A 9 -15.41 39.10 13.10
CA LYS A 9 -15.31 40.49 12.63
C LYS A 9 -16.48 40.84 11.72
N LYS A 10 -16.79 42.13 11.59
CA LYS A 10 -17.92 42.63 10.76
C LYS A 10 -17.90 42.16 9.30
N THR A 11 -16.74 41.83 8.75
CA THR A 11 -16.56 41.39 7.36
C THR A 11 -16.52 39.87 7.21
N ASP A 12 -16.54 39.14 8.32
CA ASP A 12 -16.38 37.70 8.28
C ASP A 12 -17.67 37.02 7.82
N THR A 13 -17.50 36.07 6.92
CA THR A 13 -18.54 35.12 6.51
C THR A 13 -18.14 33.75 7.03
N LEU A 14 -19.10 32.82 7.12
CA LEU A 14 -18.76 31.44 7.49
C LEU A 14 -17.66 30.86 6.57
N SER A 15 -17.74 31.15 5.27
CA SER A 15 -16.75 30.68 4.30
C SER A 15 -15.37 31.30 4.51
N SER A 16 -15.27 32.59 4.85
CA SER A 16 -13.98 33.23 5.08
C SER A 16 -13.34 32.73 6.38
N ILE A 17 -14.13 32.49 7.43
CA ILE A 17 -13.62 31.93 8.69
C ILE A 17 -13.18 30.48 8.48
N ALA A 18 -13.99 29.66 7.80
CA ALA A 18 -13.64 28.29 7.47
C ALA A 18 -12.34 28.25 6.66
N GLN A 19 -12.21 29.13 5.67
CA GLN A 19 -10.98 29.27 4.91
C GLN A 19 -9.81 29.77 5.76
N GLU A 20 -9.97 30.72 6.68
CA GLU A 20 -8.87 31.20 7.55
C GLU A 20 -8.40 30.14 8.56
N LEU A 21 -9.27 29.20 8.92
CA LEU A 21 -8.97 28.15 9.89
C LEU A 21 -8.61 26.81 9.23
N GLY A 22 -8.65 26.73 7.90
CA GLY A 22 -8.41 25.49 7.16
C GLY A 22 -9.45 24.40 7.44
N LEU A 23 -10.71 24.78 7.60
CA LEU A 23 -11.86 23.89 7.80
C LEU A 23 -12.82 24.01 6.60
N SER A 24 -13.64 22.98 6.37
CA SER A 24 -14.80 23.15 5.49
C SER A 24 -15.91 23.94 6.20
N THR A 25 -16.77 24.62 5.42
CA THR A 25 -17.94 25.32 5.99
C THR A 25 -18.88 24.37 6.71
N SER A 26 -19.03 23.14 6.20
CA SER A 26 -19.87 22.10 6.80
C SER A 26 -19.32 21.65 8.14
N GLU A 27 -18.03 21.33 8.24
CA GLU A 27 -17.40 20.95 9.51
C GLU A 27 -17.49 22.05 10.55
N LEU A 28 -17.22 23.30 10.15
CA LEU A 28 -17.32 24.46 11.04
C LEU A 28 -18.74 24.66 11.56
N LYS A 29 -19.73 24.55 10.67
CA LYS A 29 -21.16 24.63 11.01
C LYS A 29 -21.59 23.51 11.94
N GLU A 30 -21.30 22.26 11.61
CA GLU A 30 -21.69 21.11 12.41
C GLU A 30 -21.06 21.17 13.80
N PHE A 31 -19.76 21.49 13.89
CA PHE A 31 -19.08 21.60 15.16
C PHE A 31 -19.65 22.73 16.01
N HIS A 32 -19.88 23.91 15.43
CA HIS A 32 -20.46 25.03 16.17
C HIS A 32 -21.89 24.72 16.65
N ASN A 33 -22.77 24.26 15.77
CA ASN A 33 -24.18 24.01 16.10
C ASN A 33 -24.33 22.90 17.16
N LYS A 34 -23.46 21.89 17.13
CA LYS A 34 -23.44 20.81 18.14
C LYS A 34 -23.03 21.31 19.53
N ASN A 35 -22.27 22.40 19.62
CA ASN A 35 -21.70 22.90 20.87
C ASN A 35 -22.25 24.27 21.30
N SER A 36 -23.23 24.82 20.58
CA SER A 36 -23.83 26.14 20.85
C SER A 36 -25.33 26.05 21.11
N ARG A 37 -25.92 27.16 21.56
CA ARG A 37 -27.36 27.24 21.82
C ARG A 37 -28.15 27.45 20.52
N PRO A 38 -29.42 27.04 20.44
CA PRO A 38 -30.22 27.16 19.21
C PRO A 38 -30.31 28.57 18.59
N HIS A 39 -30.18 29.64 19.38
CA HIS A 39 -30.18 31.02 18.87
C HIS A 39 -28.81 31.49 18.33
N GLU A 40 -27.74 30.75 18.61
CA GLU A 40 -26.39 30.98 18.09
C GLU A 40 -26.14 30.15 16.81
N TRP A 41 -27.01 29.19 16.51
CA TRP A 41 -26.85 28.28 15.38
C TRP A 41 -26.67 29.00 14.04
N ILE A 42 -25.72 28.48 13.27
CA ILE A 42 -25.51 28.81 11.87
C ILE A 42 -26.64 28.16 11.07
N LYS A 43 -27.33 28.97 10.27
CA LYS A 43 -28.49 28.56 9.48
C LYS A 43 -28.10 27.74 8.25
N ASP A 44 -29.11 27.22 7.54
CA ASP A 44 -28.92 26.41 6.33
C ASP A 44 -28.37 27.17 5.13
N ASP A 45 -28.58 28.48 5.10
CA ASP A 45 -27.97 29.40 4.14
C ASP A 45 -26.53 29.81 4.50
N ASN A 46 -25.91 29.16 5.50
CA ASN A 46 -24.58 29.46 6.02
C ASN A 46 -24.42 30.89 6.59
N THR A 47 -25.52 31.56 6.93
CA THR A 47 -25.46 32.87 7.58
C THR A 47 -25.09 32.73 9.06
N LEU A 48 -24.17 33.58 9.51
CA LEU A 48 -23.79 33.71 10.93
C LEU A 48 -24.93 34.41 11.68
N SER A 49 -25.20 34.00 12.93
CA SER A 49 -26.21 34.65 13.75
C SER A 49 -25.81 36.09 14.07
N LEU A 50 -26.73 37.04 13.90
CA LEU A 50 -26.48 38.49 14.07
C LEU A 50 -26.01 38.87 15.48
N TRP A 51 -26.27 38.02 16.46
CA TRP A 51 -26.02 38.25 17.89
C TRP A 51 -24.77 37.51 18.37
N SER A 52 -24.20 36.64 17.55
CA SER A 52 -23.02 35.86 17.90
C SER A 52 -21.77 36.71 17.73
N GLU A 53 -21.05 36.96 18.83
CA GLU A 53 -19.74 37.64 18.80
C GLU A 53 -18.60 36.67 18.46
N TYR A 54 -18.87 35.36 18.54
CA TYR A 54 -17.89 34.31 18.30
C TYR A 54 -18.54 33.07 17.69
N ILE A 55 -17.73 32.25 17.03
CA ILE A 55 -18.06 30.86 16.71
C ILE A 55 -17.24 29.92 17.59
N ILE A 56 -17.79 28.72 17.82
CA ILE A 56 -17.11 27.66 18.57
C ILE A 56 -16.33 26.83 17.56
N ILE A 57 -15.04 26.66 17.83
CA ILE A 57 -14.09 26.00 16.94
C ILE A 57 -13.50 24.76 17.63
N PRO A 58 -13.05 23.75 16.85
CA PRO A 58 -12.61 22.47 17.39
C PRO A 58 -11.23 22.50 18.09
N ASP A 59 -10.45 23.55 17.89
CA ASP A 59 -9.09 23.71 18.43
C ASP A 59 -8.75 25.21 18.49
N SER A 60 -7.64 25.59 19.11
CA SER A 60 -7.17 26.99 19.13
C SER A 60 -6.95 27.55 17.73
N VAL A 61 -7.14 28.87 17.57
CA VAL A 61 -6.94 29.56 16.29
C VAL A 61 -5.52 29.35 15.78
N GLU A 62 -4.54 29.42 16.68
CA GLU A 62 -3.13 29.21 16.37
C GLU A 62 -2.87 27.79 15.86
N ALA A 63 -3.47 26.76 16.49
CA ALA A 63 -3.31 25.38 16.06
C ALA A 63 -3.97 25.11 14.71
N LEU A 64 -5.17 25.64 14.47
CA LEU A 64 -5.88 25.51 13.20
C LEU A 64 -5.14 26.21 12.07
N LYS A 65 -4.70 27.46 12.28
CA LYS A 65 -3.87 28.19 11.31
C LYS A 65 -2.56 27.49 11.02
N LYS A 66 -1.86 27.00 12.05
CA LYS A 66 -0.62 26.23 11.85
C LYS A 66 -0.89 24.96 11.03
N ARG A 67 -1.98 24.25 11.30
CA ARG A 67 -2.38 23.05 10.54
C ARG A 67 -2.66 23.41 9.07
N GLN A 68 -3.32 24.54 8.83
CA GLN A 68 -3.56 25.04 7.49
C GLN A 68 -2.26 25.45 6.78
N GLU A 69 -1.37 26.17 7.46
CA GLU A 69 -0.06 26.55 6.92
C GLU A 69 0.78 25.31 6.58
N GLU A 70 0.73 24.26 7.39
CA GLU A 70 1.36 22.96 7.11
C GLU A 70 0.73 22.27 5.88
N LEU A 71 -0.60 22.31 5.76
CA LEU A 71 -1.34 21.78 4.61
C LEU A 71 -1.06 22.55 3.31
N ILE A 72 -0.82 23.86 3.38
CA ILE A 72 -0.59 24.71 2.20
C ILE A 72 0.90 24.87 1.90
N SER A 73 1.79 24.60 2.86
CA SER A 73 3.23 24.80 2.70
C SER A 73 3.74 24.13 1.42
N PRO A 74 4.41 24.88 0.52
CA PRO A 74 5.02 24.32 -0.67
C PRO A 74 6.35 23.63 -0.36
N LYS A 75 6.87 23.76 0.87
CA LYS A 75 8.21 23.29 1.26
C LYS A 75 8.21 21.95 1.99
N LYS A 76 7.04 21.47 2.44
CA LYS A 76 6.94 20.20 3.15
C LYS A 76 5.61 19.51 2.91
N ILE A 77 5.63 18.17 2.99
CA ILE A 77 4.44 17.33 3.05
C ILE A 77 4.50 16.56 4.36
N ILE A 78 3.42 16.61 5.14
CA ILE A 78 3.29 15.79 6.35
C ILE A 78 2.19 14.76 6.09
N LEU A 79 2.58 13.51 5.91
CA LEU A 79 1.63 12.40 5.80
C LEU A 79 1.42 11.77 7.16
N LYS A 80 0.16 11.73 7.60
CA LYS A 80 -0.24 11.09 8.85
C LYS A 80 -1.24 9.98 8.54
N GLN A 81 -1.14 8.88 9.28
CA GLN A 81 -2.18 7.86 9.25
C GLN A 81 -3.48 8.40 9.81
N LYS A 82 -4.58 8.07 9.13
CA LYS A 82 -5.94 8.38 9.56
C LYS A 82 -6.79 7.12 9.58
N LEU A 83 -7.88 7.21 10.34
CA LEU A 83 -8.85 6.15 10.49
C LEU A 83 -9.84 6.19 9.33
N PHE A 84 -10.38 5.03 8.97
CA PHE A 84 -11.48 4.93 8.04
C PHE A 84 -12.27 3.66 8.31
N ASP A 85 -13.59 3.74 8.25
CA ASP A 85 -14.45 2.60 8.57
C ASP A 85 -14.47 1.58 7.44
N ARG A 86 -14.45 2.03 6.18
CA ARG A 86 -14.49 1.15 5.02
C ARG A 86 -13.87 1.80 3.78
N SER A 87 -13.01 1.04 3.11
CA SER A 87 -12.37 1.39 1.85
C SER A 87 -12.28 0.15 0.99
N GLN A 88 -12.59 0.25 -0.30
CA GLN A 88 -12.41 -0.86 -1.22
C GLN A 88 -11.30 -0.56 -2.21
N TYR A 89 -10.46 -1.55 -2.50
CA TYR A 89 -9.36 -1.45 -3.44
C TYR A 89 -9.46 -2.55 -4.47
N THR A 90 -9.35 -2.18 -5.74
CA THR A 90 -9.12 -3.11 -6.84
C THR A 90 -7.62 -3.19 -7.11
N ILE A 91 -7.11 -4.41 -7.17
CA ILE A 91 -5.72 -4.73 -7.45
C ILE A 91 -5.69 -5.49 -8.76
N LEU A 92 -5.03 -4.93 -9.77
CA LEU A 92 -4.71 -5.63 -11.01
C LEU A 92 -3.24 -6.04 -10.98
N GLN A 93 -2.99 -7.33 -11.11
CA GLN A 93 -1.65 -7.91 -11.17
C GLN A 93 -1.44 -8.52 -12.55
N ILE A 94 -0.39 -8.07 -13.24
CA ILE A 94 -0.01 -8.55 -14.57
C ILE A 94 1.38 -9.16 -14.48
N ILE A 95 1.55 -10.36 -15.02
CA ILE A 95 2.84 -11.06 -15.08
C ILE A 95 3.08 -11.49 -16.51
N ASP A 96 4.27 -11.18 -17.04
CA ASP A 96 4.76 -11.69 -18.31
C ASP A 96 6.20 -12.21 -18.14
N LEU A 97 6.38 -13.52 -18.31
CA LEU A 97 7.68 -14.19 -18.32
C LEU A 97 8.02 -14.57 -19.75
N GLN A 98 9.09 -13.99 -20.30
CA GLN A 98 9.53 -14.25 -21.66
C GLN A 98 10.79 -15.13 -21.67
N VAL A 99 10.76 -16.17 -22.51
CA VAL A 99 11.88 -17.08 -22.77
C VAL A 99 12.11 -17.15 -24.29
N SER A 100 13.30 -16.75 -24.75
CA SER A 100 13.71 -16.74 -26.15
C SER A 100 12.71 -16.04 -27.08
N GLY A 101 12.22 -14.88 -26.65
CA GLY A 101 11.24 -14.07 -27.39
C GLY A 101 9.80 -14.58 -27.36
N ASN A 102 9.54 -15.74 -26.76
CA ASN A 102 8.20 -16.25 -26.55
C ASN A 102 7.75 -15.95 -25.12
N SER A 103 6.54 -15.41 -24.96
CA SER A 103 5.93 -15.35 -23.63
C SER A 103 5.64 -16.79 -23.17
N MET A 104 6.22 -17.19 -22.06
CA MET A 104 5.98 -18.47 -21.41
C MET A 104 4.79 -18.34 -20.47
N ILE A 105 4.83 -17.37 -19.55
CA ILE A 105 3.71 -17.02 -18.66
C ILE A 105 3.20 -15.66 -19.10
N ASP A 106 1.89 -15.56 -19.28
CA ASP A 106 1.19 -14.29 -19.48
C ASP A 106 -0.12 -14.41 -18.70
N SER A 107 -0.27 -13.60 -17.66
CA SER A 107 -1.42 -13.67 -16.77
C SER A 107 -1.84 -12.29 -16.26
N GLU A 108 -3.15 -12.11 -16.13
CA GLU A 108 -3.78 -10.98 -15.48
C GLU A 108 -4.74 -11.48 -14.40
N THR A 109 -4.55 -10.99 -13.18
CA THR A 109 -5.33 -11.33 -12.00
C THR A 109 -5.91 -10.07 -11.38
N GLU A 110 -7.19 -10.11 -11.04
CA GLU A 110 -7.91 -9.06 -10.32
C GLU A 110 -8.21 -9.53 -8.89
N ILE A 111 -7.90 -8.69 -7.90
CA ILE A 111 -8.19 -8.93 -6.49
C ILE A 111 -8.96 -7.72 -5.97
N ILE A 112 -10.01 -7.97 -5.17
CA ILE A 112 -10.76 -6.91 -4.49
C ILE A 112 -10.53 -7.05 -3.00
N TRP A 113 -9.94 -6.02 -2.40
CA TRP A 113 -9.78 -5.92 -0.96
C TRP A 113 -10.73 -4.89 -0.39
N GLU A 114 -11.37 -5.25 0.72
CA GLU A 114 -12.08 -4.32 1.58
C GLU A 114 -11.25 -4.12 2.85
N CYS A 115 -11.00 -2.87 3.19
CA CYS A 115 -10.15 -2.53 4.32
C CYS A 115 -10.90 -1.61 5.29
N SER A 116 -10.63 -1.81 6.57
CA SER A 116 -10.97 -0.89 7.65
C SER A 116 -9.72 -0.54 8.45
N LYS A 117 -9.66 0.66 9.03
CA LYS A 117 -8.49 1.13 9.78
C LYS A 117 -8.89 1.83 11.06
N ASN A 118 -8.44 1.24 12.15
CA ASN A 118 -8.74 1.66 13.51
C ASN A 118 -7.46 1.99 14.28
N LYS A 119 -7.60 2.60 15.46
CA LYS A 119 -6.49 2.88 16.37
C LYS A 119 -6.87 2.44 17.78
N LYS A 120 -5.99 1.70 18.43
CA LYS A 120 -6.09 1.36 19.85
C LYS A 120 -4.79 1.81 20.51
N GLU A 121 -4.90 2.62 21.56
CA GLU A 121 -3.76 3.24 22.23
C GLU A 121 -2.86 4.01 21.24
N ASP A 122 -1.60 3.59 21.08
CA ASP A 122 -0.62 4.22 20.18
C ASP A 122 -0.40 3.44 18.86
N SER A 123 -1.09 2.32 18.66
CA SER A 123 -0.96 1.48 17.47
C SER A 123 -2.14 1.64 16.51
N PHE A 124 -1.84 1.60 15.22
CA PHE A 124 -2.86 1.51 14.17
C PHE A 124 -3.12 0.03 13.84
N TYR A 125 -4.35 -0.27 13.46
CA TYR A 125 -4.77 -1.60 13.06
C TYR A 125 -5.47 -1.50 11.72
N ILE A 126 -5.05 -2.29 10.74
CA ILE A 126 -5.74 -2.43 9.47
C ILE A 126 -6.28 -3.85 9.36
N ASP A 127 -7.57 -3.93 9.10
CA ASP A 127 -8.26 -5.17 8.76
C ASP A 127 -8.43 -5.19 7.24
N ILE A 128 -8.06 -6.29 6.59
CA ILE A 128 -8.08 -6.48 5.15
C ILE A 128 -8.86 -7.77 4.87
N GLN A 129 -9.94 -7.65 4.11
CA GLN A 129 -10.78 -8.76 3.69
C GLN A 129 -10.77 -8.88 2.17
N GLN A 130 -10.33 -10.03 1.66
CA GLN A 130 -10.40 -10.36 0.24
C GLN A 130 -11.85 -10.73 -0.13
N LYS A 131 -12.51 -9.87 -0.90
CA LYS A 131 -13.89 -10.09 -1.38
C LYS A 131 -13.93 -10.84 -2.71
N SER A 132 -12.88 -10.75 -3.50
CA SER A 132 -12.77 -11.42 -4.80
C SER A 132 -11.31 -11.64 -5.16
N HIS A 133 -11.04 -12.75 -5.83
CA HIS A 133 -9.75 -13.07 -6.43
C HIS A 133 -10.00 -13.87 -7.71
N GLN A 134 -9.74 -13.26 -8.86
CA GLN A 134 -10.08 -13.83 -10.17
C GLN A 134 -8.92 -13.70 -11.14
N VAL A 135 -8.52 -14.81 -11.74
CA VAL A 135 -7.61 -14.82 -12.90
C VAL A 135 -8.43 -14.45 -14.14
N LYS A 136 -8.29 -13.21 -14.62
CA LYS A 136 -9.00 -12.71 -15.82
C LYS A 136 -8.45 -13.37 -17.07
N TYR A 137 -7.14 -13.51 -17.12
CA TYR A 137 -6.43 -14.07 -18.25
C TYR A 137 -5.25 -14.91 -17.77
N ILE A 138 -5.09 -16.10 -18.35
CA ILE A 138 -3.86 -16.89 -18.29
C ILE A 138 -3.88 -17.87 -19.46
N LYS A 139 -2.70 -18.20 -20.00
CA LYS A 139 -2.59 -19.26 -21.02
C LYS A 139 -3.18 -20.57 -20.50
N SER A 140 -3.97 -21.25 -21.34
CA SER A 140 -4.80 -22.40 -20.95
C SER A 140 -3.99 -23.54 -20.30
N ILE A 141 -2.76 -23.77 -20.77
CA ILE A 141 -1.85 -24.79 -20.23
C ILE A 141 -1.48 -24.57 -18.76
N TYR A 142 -1.59 -23.34 -18.24
CA TYR A 142 -1.29 -23.01 -16.83
C TYR A 142 -2.55 -22.78 -16.00
N ARG A 143 -3.76 -22.85 -16.58
CA ARG A 143 -4.99 -22.50 -15.86
C ARG A 143 -5.24 -23.39 -14.65
N GLN A 144 -5.12 -24.71 -14.81
CA GLN A 144 -5.33 -25.66 -13.71
C GLN A 144 -4.33 -25.43 -12.57
N LEU A 145 -3.06 -25.20 -12.91
CA LEU A 145 -2.03 -24.90 -11.92
C LEU A 145 -2.32 -23.57 -11.22
N ALA A 146 -2.73 -22.53 -11.95
CA ALA A 146 -3.08 -21.24 -11.35
C ALA A 146 -4.28 -21.37 -10.41
N GLU A 147 -5.35 -22.05 -10.83
CA GLU A 147 -6.52 -22.32 -9.99
C GLU A 147 -6.16 -23.10 -8.72
N TYR A 148 -5.23 -24.05 -8.82
CA TYR A 148 -4.70 -24.76 -7.66
C TYR A 148 -3.89 -23.83 -6.73
N MET A 149 -2.98 -23.03 -7.29
CA MET A 149 -2.16 -22.08 -6.52
C MET A 149 -3.01 -21.00 -5.83
N LEU A 150 -4.16 -20.63 -6.40
CA LEU A 150 -5.08 -19.67 -5.77
C LEU A 150 -5.62 -20.18 -4.43
N LYS A 151 -5.77 -21.50 -4.26
CA LYS A 151 -6.25 -22.08 -2.99
C LYS A 151 -5.35 -21.68 -1.81
N PHE A 152 -4.04 -21.55 -2.05
CA PHE A 152 -3.06 -21.15 -1.02
C PHE A 152 -3.22 -19.70 -0.55
N ASN A 153 -4.06 -18.89 -1.20
CA ASN A 153 -4.38 -17.54 -0.71
C ASN A 153 -5.50 -17.55 0.33
N ARG A 154 -6.25 -18.65 0.47
CA ARG A 154 -7.39 -18.75 1.39
C ARG A 154 -7.05 -18.39 2.85
N PRO A 155 -5.90 -18.82 3.42
CA PRO A 155 -5.53 -18.42 4.78
C PRO A 155 -5.31 -16.91 4.96
N LEU A 156 -5.13 -16.16 3.87
CA LEU A 156 -4.92 -14.71 3.87
C LEU A 156 -6.15 -13.93 3.39
N GLU A 157 -7.30 -14.58 3.22
CA GLU A 157 -8.55 -13.89 2.86
C GLU A 157 -9.00 -12.89 3.92
N HIS A 158 -8.61 -13.10 5.18
CA HIS A 158 -8.80 -12.16 6.27
C HIS A 158 -7.47 -11.93 6.98
N LEU A 159 -6.99 -10.68 6.94
CA LEU A 159 -5.71 -10.28 7.50
C LEU A 159 -5.86 -9.06 8.39
N GLU A 160 -5.61 -9.24 9.69
CA GLU A 160 -5.53 -8.16 10.66
C GLU A 160 -4.07 -7.85 10.99
N VAL A 161 -3.65 -6.60 10.74
CA VAL A 161 -2.26 -6.18 10.89
C VAL A 161 -2.16 -4.99 11.84
N GLU A 162 -1.25 -5.10 12.79
CA GLU A 162 -0.82 -3.96 13.60
C GLU A 162 0.25 -3.17 12.84
N LEU A 163 0.09 -1.85 12.78
CA LEU A 163 0.98 -0.92 12.09
C LEU A 163 1.62 0.06 13.06
N PHE A 164 2.89 0.39 12.82
CA PHE A 164 3.55 1.55 13.41
C PHE A 164 2.95 2.85 12.88
N SER A 165 3.21 3.98 13.53
CA SER A 165 2.74 5.32 13.13
C SER A 165 3.19 5.78 11.74
N ASN A 166 4.26 5.19 11.19
CA ASN A 166 4.74 5.43 9.82
C ASN A 166 4.07 4.53 8.76
N GLY A 167 3.23 3.58 9.16
CA GLY A 167 2.54 2.63 8.28
C GLY A 167 3.23 1.28 8.12
N ALA A 168 4.45 1.11 8.65
CA ALA A 168 5.16 -0.16 8.57
C ALA A 168 4.44 -1.26 9.37
N VAL A 169 4.50 -2.49 8.84
CA VAL A 169 3.95 -3.69 9.50
C VAL A 169 4.73 -4.01 10.78
N LYS A 170 4.02 -4.00 11.91
CA LYS A 170 4.54 -4.34 13.23
C LYS A 170 4.31 -5.81 13.56
N SER A 171 3.06 -6.29 13.48
CA SER A 171 2.70 -7.66 13.84
C SER A 171 1.42 -8.12 13.11
N ILE A 172 1.19 -9.45 13.07
CA ILE A 172 -0.05 -10.05 12.59
C ILE A 172 -0.93 -10.34 13.81
N VAL A 173 -2.14 -9.81 13.84
CA VAL A 173 -3.04 -9.88 14.99
C VAL A 173 -3.82 -11.19 15.00
N ASN A 174 -4.35 -11.61 13.85
CA ASN A 174 -5.18 -12.80 13.71
C ASN A 174 -4.39 -14.07 13.31
N GLN A 175 -3.13 -14.20 13.76
CA GLN A 175 -2.25 -15.34 13.42
C GLN A 175 -2.87 -16.72 13.72
N GLY A 176 -3.69 -16.82 14.78
CA GLY A 176 -4.39 -18.06 15.13
C GLY A 176 -5.42 -18.48 14.07
N GLU A 177 -6.25 -17.53 13.61
CA GLU A 177 -7.24 -17.75 12.57
C GLU A 177 -6.61 -18.15 11.23
N ILE A 178 -5.51 -17.50 10.85
CA ILE A 178 -4.76 -17.83 9.63
C ILE A 178 -4.27 -19.28 9.68
N LYS A 179 -3.72 -19.68 10.83
CA LYS A 179 -3.23 -21.05 11.01
C LYS A 179 -4.36 -22.07 10.98
N GLU A 180 -5.48 -21.80 11.66
CA GLU A 180 -6.65 -22.68 11.65
C GLU A 180 -7.21 -22.85 10.23
N THR A 181 -7.28 -21.77 9.46
CA THR A 181 -7.72 -21.79 8.05
C THR A 181 -6.75 -22.60 7.18
N TRP A 182 -5.44 -22.46 7.43
CA TRP A 182 -4.43 -23.29 6.77
C TRP A 182 -4.58 -24.78 7.12
N ASP A 183 -4.76 -25.13 8.39
CA ASP A 183 -4.90 -26.52 8.83
C ASP A 183 -6.12 -27.21 8.16
N VAL A 184 -7.22 -26.47 7.98
CA VAL A 184 -8.40 -26.94 7.22
C VAL A 184 -8.07 -27.12 5.75
N LEU A 185 -7.45 -26.12 5.11
CA LEU A 185 -7.07 -26.19 3.70
C LEU A 185 -6.08 -27.32 3.44
N LYS A 186 -5.09 -27.51 4.31
CA LYS A 186 -4.09 -28.56 4.22
C LYS A 186 -4.74 -29.94 4.15
N ALA A 187 -5.73 -30.21 5.00
CA ALA A 187 -6.45 -31.49 4.97
C ALA A 187 -7.23 -31.70 3.65
N GLU A 188 -7.80 -30.63 3.08
CA GLU A 188 -8.43 -30.66 1.76
C GLU A 188 -7.40 -30.99 0.66
N LEU A 189 -6.26 -30.30 0.66
CA LEU A 189 -5.19 -30.51 -0.32
C LEU A 189 -4.58 -31.91 -0.22
N GLU A 190 -4.35 -32.44 0.99
CA GLU A 190 -3.84 -33.79 1.22
C GLU A 190 -4.74 -34.87 0.61
N SER A 191 -6.04 -34.63 0.51
CA SER A 191 -6.99 -35.55 -0.15
C SER A 191 -6.95 -35.52 -1.68
N GLU A 192 -6.45 -34.42 -2.27
CA GLU A 192 -6.39 -34.21 -3.71
C GLU A 192 -5.01 -34.58 -4.32
N MET A 193 -3.96 -34.70 -3.49
CA MET A 193 -2.56 -34.79 -3.95
C MET A 193 -2.10 -36.20 -4.33
N GLY A 194 -1.16 -36.26 -5.27
CA GLY A 194 -0.55 -37.50 -5.78
C GLY A 194 0.63 -38.03 -4.96
N ASN A 195 0.96 -37.39 -3.82
CA ASN A 195 2.11 -37.71 -2.95
C ASN A 195 3.50 -37.47 -3.59
N THR A 196 3.62 -36.47 -4.45
CA THR A 196 4.91 -36.08 -5.05
C THR A 196 5.80 -35.29 -4.08
N ILE A 197 7.12 -35.24 -4.35
CA ILE A 197 8.07 -34.48 -3.52
C ILE A 197 7.76 -32.97 -3.59
N GLU A 198 7.33 -32.50 -4.75
CA GLU A 198 6.94 -31.11 -5.00
C GLU A 198 5.73 -30.71 -4.15
N GLU A 199 4.68 -31.53 -4.14
CA GLU A 199 3.49 -31.35 -3.32
C GLU A 199 3.82 -31.34 -1.82
N GLN A 200 4.68 -32.27 -1.36
CA GLN A 200 5.14 -32.29 0.04
C GLN A 200 5.91 -31.03 0.43
N ASN A 201 6.76 -30.52 -0.48
CA ASN A 201 7.47 -29.27 -0.26
C ASN A 201 6.52 -28.07 -0.20
N MET A 202 5.44 -28.06 -1.00
CA MET A 202 4.42 -27.01 -0.95
C MET A 202 3.69 -26.99 0.39
N ILE A 203 3.26 -28.14 0.90
CA ILE A 203 2.62 -28.24 2.22
C ILE A 203 3.58 -27.80 3.32
N LYS A 204 4.84 -28.24 3.27
CA LYS A 204 5.84 -27.83 4.26
C LYS A 204 6.07 -26.31 4.21
N GLY A 205 6.14 -25.73 3.02
CA GLY A 205 6.22 -24.28 2.85
C GLY A 205 5.02 -23.56 3.46
N GLY A 206 3.81 -24.06 3.20
CA GLY A 206 2.58 -23.54 3.81
C GLY A 206 2.57 -23.65 5.34
N ASP A 207 3.03 -24.77 5.90
CA ASP A 207 3.16 -24.94 7.35
C ASP A 207 4.08 -23.87 7.96
N GLU A 208 5.21 -23.57 7.31
CA GLU A 208 6.14 -22.53 7.74
C GLU A 208 5.53 -21.13 7.62
N ASP A 209 4.94 -20.83 6.46
CA ASP A 209 4.38 -19.52 6.12
C ASP A 209 3.14 -19.17 6.95
N PHE A 210 2.21 -20.11 7.17
CA PHE A 210 0.96 -19.84 7.87
C PHE A 210 1.04 -20.09 9.38
N SER A 211 2.09 -20.75 9.87
CA SER A 211 2.39 -20.77 11.30
C SER A 211 3.07 -19.47 11.77
N LYS A 212 3.81 -18.81 10.87
CA LYS A 212 4.48 -17.53 11.11
C LYS A 212 4.31 -16.63 9.89
N THR A 213 3.18 -15.95 9.82
CA THR A 213 2.75 -15.21 8.64
C THR A 213 3.48 -13.88 8.44
N LEU A 214 4.05 -13.30 9.51
CA LEU A 214 4.72 -12.00 9.42
C LEU A 214 5.86 -11.93 8.37
N PRO A 215 6.81 -12.88 8.31
CA PRO A 215 7.79 -12.98 7.22
C PRO A 215 7.18 -13.02 5.81
N LEU A 216 6.09 -13.78 5.61
CA LEU A 216 5.42 -13.87 4.32
C LEU A 216 4.87 -12.50 3.91
N ILE A 217 4.13 -11.83 4.79
CA ILE A 217 3.56 -10.49 4.54
C ILE A 217 4.67 -9.46 4.26
N LYS A 218 5.79 -9.55 4.99
CA LYS A 218 6.93 -8.65 4.79
C LYS A 218 7.71 -8.90 3.50
N ASN A 219 7.66 -10.11 2.93
CA ASN A 219 8.40 -10.46 1.70
C ASN A 219 7.51 -10.44 0.44
N ASN A 220 6.18 -10.52 0.61
CA ASN A 220 5.25 -10.50 -0.50
C ASN A 220 5.11 -9.09 -1.09
N ILE A 221 5.37 -8.96 -2.39
CA ILE A 221 5.40 -7.66 -3.10
C ILE A 221 4.07 -6.91 -2.95
N LEU A 222 2.93 -7.58 -3.11
CA LEU A 222 1.62 -6.93 -3.03
C LEU A 222 1.38 -6.31 -1.65
N HIS A 223 1.68 -7.06 -0.58
CA HIS A 223 1.54 -6.57 0.79
C HIS A 223 2.56 -5.48 1.12
N GLN A 224 3.81 -5.59 0.65
CA GLN A 224 4.80 -4.53 0.77
C GLN A 224 4.35 -3.25 0.08
N LEU A 225 3.71 -3.35 -1.09
CA LEU A 225 3.18 -2.20 -1.81
C LEU A 225 2.03 -1.55 -1.04
N PHE A 226 1.11 -2.33 -0.49
CA PHE A 226 -0.06 -1.83 0.21
C PHE A 226 0.24 -1.28 1.62
N LEU A 227 1.16 -1.91 2.34
CA LEU A 227 1.52 -1.61 3.74
C LEU A 227 2.90 -0.94 3.86
N LYS A 228 3.26 -0.12 2.87
CA LYS A 228 4.54 0.60 2.86
C LYS A 228 4.57 1.72 3.90
N ASP A 229 5.76 1.99 4.41
CA ASP A 229 6.06 3.05 5.38
C ASP A 229 6.09 4.44 4.75
N LEU A 230 4.91 4.96 4.39
CA LEU A 230 4.79 6.23 3.66
C LEU A 230 4.44 7.43 4.55
N TYR A 231 4.11 7.22 5.82
CA TYR A 231 3.58 8.28 6.68
C TYR A 231 4.70 8.99 7.46
N HIS A 232 5.31 9.97 6.79
CA HIS A 232 6.43 10.76 7.29
C HIS A 232 6.25 12.26 7.02
N GLU A 233 7.12 13.06 7.63
CA GLU A 233 7.38 14.43 7.19
C GLU A 233 8.46 14.43 6.11
N TYR A 234 8.13 15.01 4.96
CA TYR A 234 9.00 15.13 3.80
C TYR A 234 9.31 16.59 3.54
N SER A 235 10.58 16.95 3.63
CA SER A 235 11.11 18.29 3.36
C SER A 235 11.75 18.42 1.97
N GLU A 236 12.20 17.32 1.39
CA GLU A 236 12.86 17.28 0.08
C GLU A 236 11.87 16.96 -1.02
N LEU A 237 11.32 18.00 -1.64
CA LEU A 237 10.31 17.89 -2.68
C LEU A 237 10.90 18.14 -4.07
N ASN A 238 10.27 17.55 -5.09
CA ASN A 238 10.56 17.75 -6.52
C ASN A 238 11.96 17.36 -6.99
N GLN A 239 12.71 16.61 -6.18
CA GLN A 239 14.02 16.07 -6.52
C GLN A 239 14.12 14.60 -6.12
N PHE A 240 15.06 13.88 -6.75
CA PHE A 240 15.40 12.52 -6.33
C PHE A 240 16.40 12.57 -5.18
N VAL A 241 16.08 11.84 -4.11
CA VAL A 241 16.91 11.65 -2.93
C VAL A 241 17.24 10.17 -2.84
N GLU A 242 18.51 9.84 -2.64
CA GLU A 242 18.94 8.47 -2.32
C GLU A 242 18.50 8.12 -0.90
N ILE A 243 17.82 7.00 -0.74
CA ILE A 243 17.27 6.61 0.57
C ILE A 243 18.23 5.64 1.24
N ASP A 244 18.33 4.43 0.69
CA ASP A 244 19.22 3.39 1.17
C ASP A 244 19.23 2.23 0.17
N LYS A 245 20.09 1.23 0.43
CA LYS A 245 20.04 -0.06 -0.26
C LYS A 245 18.85 -0.88 0.23
N GLN A 246 18.18 -1.56 -0.69
CA GLN A 246 17.08 -2.46 -0.38
C GLN A 246 17.33 -3.85 -0.96
N GLU A 247 16.66 -4.84 -0.40
CA GLU A 247 16.64 -6.20 -0.93
C GLU A 247 15.25 -6.52 -1.45
N CYS A 248 15.16 -7.14 -2.62
CA CYS A 248 13.94 -7.76 -3.11
C CYS A 248 14.18 -9.23 -3.45
N THR A 249 13.12 -10.05 -3.40
CA THR A 249 13.21 -11.42 -3.91
C THR A 249 13.18 -11.40 -5.43
N SER A 250 14.12 -12.09 -6.07
CA SER A 250 14.17 -12.24 -7.53
C SER A 250 12.92 -12.97 -8.02
N GLN A 251 12.40 -12.51 -9.17
CA GLN A 251 11.30 -13.13 -9.89
C GLN A 251 11.79 -14.19 -10.87
N ILE A 252 13.06 -14.11 -11.29
CA ILE A 252 13.70 -15.09 -12.17
C ILE A 252 14.39 -16.20 -11.37
N PHE A 253 15.15 -15.84 -10.34
CA PHE A 253 15.93 -16.76 -9.53
C PHE A 253 15.18 -17.03 -8.22
N GLY A 254 14.33 -18.07 -8.22
CA GLY A 254 13.48 -18.39 -7.07
C GLY A 254 14.25 -18.44 -5.74
N ASN A 255 13.71 -17.74 -4.74
CA ASN A 255 14.25 -17.58 -3.38
C ASN A 255 15.57 -16.81 -3.23
N GLU A 256 16.12 -16.25 -4.31
CA GLU A 256 17.32 -15.42 -4.23
C GLU A 256 16.99 -13.96 -3.93
N LYS A 257 17.88 -13.30 -3.19
CA LYS A 257 17.79 -11.86 -2.92
C LYS A 257 18.58 -11.07 -3.97
N VAL A 258 18.02 -9.94 -4.35
CA VAL A 258 18.63 -8.95 -5.23
C VAL A 258 18.82 -7.67 -4.44
N PHE A 259 20.04 -7.16 -4.43
CA PHE A 259 20.39 -5.90 -3.79
C PHE A 259 20.14 -4.75 -4.76
N LEU A 260 19.44 -3.72 -4.30
CA LEU A 260 18.98 -2.58 -5.09
C LEU A 260 19.46 -1.26 -4.51
N ASN A 261 19.77 -0.31 -5.37
CA ASN A 261 19.94 1.10 -5.02
C ASN A 261 18.60 1.82 -5.22
N VAL A 262 18.09 2.51 -4.19
CA VAL A 262 16.75 3.13 -4.24
C VAL A 262 16.81 4.65 -4.13
N LYS A 263 16.11 5.31 -5.05
CA LYS A 263 15.87 6.75 -5.08
C LYS A 263 14.39 7.05 -4.89
N ARG A 264 14.08 8.13 -4.18
CA ARG A 264 12.71 8.62 -3.99
C ARG A 264 12.57 10.05 -4.46
N ARG A 265 11.44 10.34 -5.10
CA ARG A 265 10.99 11.70 -5.40
C ARG A 265 9.58 11.90 -4.88
N ILE A 266 9.32 13.09 -4.35
CA ILE A 266 8.02 13.44 -3.79
C ILE A 266 7.53 14.73 -4.42
N GLU A 267 6.28 14.73 -4.88
CA GLU A 267 5.62 15.87 -5.48
C GLU A 267 4.29 16.13 -4.73
N LYS A 268 3.85 17.38 -4.72
CA LYS A 268 2.57 17.79 -4.15
C LYS A 268 1.75 18.47 -5.24
N GLU A 269 0.55 17.96 -5.49
CA GLU A 269 -0.35 18.53 -6.49
C GLU A 269 -1.78 18.40 -5.98
N ASN A 270 -2.52 19.52 -5.88
CA ASN A 270 -3.95 19.55 -5.56
C ASN A 270 -4.35 18.71 -4.32
N GLY A 271 -3.58 18.79 -3.23
CA GLY A 271 -3.86 18.03 -1.99
C GLY A 271 -3.46 16.55 -2.05
N ILE A 272 -2.87 16.11 -3.16
CA ILE A 272 -2.34 14.75 -3.35
C ILE A 272 -0.81 14.78 -3.23
N ALA A 273 -0.25 13.87 -2.44
CA ALA A 273 1.17 13.58 -2.43
C ALA A 273 1.47 12.46 -3.43
N LYS A 274 2.33 12.73 -4.42
CA LYS A 274 2.85 11.71 -5.33
C LYS A 274 4.23 11.28 -4.85
N ILE A 275 4.37 10.02 -4.45
CA ILE A 275 5.64 9.46 -3.95
C ILE A 275 6.13 8.43 -4.97
N LYS A 276 7.25 8.72 -5.61
CA LYS A 276 7.88 7.86 -6.63
C LYS A 276 9.12 7.21 -6.04
N PHE A 277 9.23 5.90 -6.18
CA PHE A 277 10.44 5.13 -5.92
C PHE A 277 10.98 4.59 -7.22
N TYR A 278 12.28 4.74 -7.42
CA TYR A 278 13.04 4.13 -8.50
C TYR A 278 14.13 3.27 -7.87
N ALA A 279 14.12 1.98 -8.13
CA ALA A 279 15.14 1.06 -7.67
C ALA A 279 15.79 0.34 -8.86
N GLU A 280 17.11 0.17 -8.78
CA GLU A 280 17.89 -0.55 -9.78
C GLU A 280 18.86 -1.52 -9.11
N ALA A 281 19.15 -2.64 -9.78
CA ALA A 281 20.11 -3.64 -9.29
C ALA A 281 21.47 -3.01 -9.00
N ASP A 282 22.01 -3.27 -7.80
CA ASP A 282 23.36 -2.89 -7.43
C ASP A 282 24.35 -3.71 -8.30
N PRO A 283 25.19 -3.07 -9.12
CA PRO A 283 26.09 -3.78 -10.02
C PRO A 283 27.18 -4.57 -9.29
N HIS A 284 27.43 -4.31 -8.01
CA HIS A 284 28.53 -4.91 -7.26
C HIS A 284 28.12 -6.03 -6.32
N ASN A 285 26.84 -6.11 -5.95
CA ASN A 285 26.36 -7.01 -4.88
C ASN A 285 25.50 -8.18 -5.36
N ASN A 286 25.39 -8.39 -6.68
CA ASN A 286 24.51 -9.41 -7.27
C ASN A 286 25.24 -10.52 -8.05
N GLU A 287 26.55 -10.70 -7.85
CA GLU A 287 27.36 -11.69 -8.58
C GLU A 287 26.97 -13.14 -8.30
N HIS A 288 26.34 -13.45 -7.16
CA HIS A 288 25.82 -14.79 -6.87
C HIS A 288 24.80 -15.27 -7.91
N LEU A 289 24.01 -14.35 -8.47
CA LEU A 289 23.03 -14.66 -9.52
C LEU A 289 23.71 -15.14 -10.82
N ARG A 290 24.91 -14.64 -11.12
CA ARG A 290 25.72 -15.09 -12.27
C ARG A 290 26.08 -16.57 -12.13
N HIS A 291 26.46 -17.01 -10.92
CA HIS A 291 26.80 -18.40 -10.66
C HIS A 291 25.59 -19.33 -10.88
N ILE A 292 24.42 -18.92 -10.40
CA ILE A 292 23.17 -19.69 -10.58
C ILE A 292 22.79 -19.75 -12.06
N TYR A 293 22.85 -18.63 -12.77
CA TYR A 293 22.58 -18.57 -14.21
C TYR A 293 23.50 -19.51 -14.99
N ASN A 294 24.81 -19.43 -14.75
CA ASN A 294 25.80 -20.25 -15.45
C ASN A 294 25.61 -21.75 -15.18
N ALA A 295 25.19 -22.13 -13.97
CA ALA A 295 24.99 -23.53 -13.60
C ALA A 295 23.68 -24.14 -14.12
N LYS A 296 22.60 -23.35 -14.20
CA LYS A 296 21.24 -23.88 -14.47
C LYS A 296 20.65 -23.45 -15.80
N LEU A 297 20.99 -22.27 -16.31
CA LEU A 297 20.24 -21.62 -17.39
C LEU A 297 21.07 -21.39 -18.65
N LYS A 298 22.39 -21.19 -18.53
CA LYS A 298 23.26 -20.81 -19.65
C LYS A 298 23.20 -21.80 -20.82
N ASP A 299 23.29 -23.10 -20.53
CA ASP A 299 23.29 -24.13 -21.59
C ASP A 299 21.95 -24.23 -22.31
N PHE A 300 20.85 -23.96 -21.59
CA PHE A 300 19.49 -23.96 -22.13
C PHE A 300 19.22 -22.70 -22.98
N LEU A 301 19.55 -21.53 -22.44
CA LEU A 301 19.29 -20.24 -23.10
C LEU A 301 20.29 -19.93 -24.22
N LYS A 302 21.47 -20.55 -24.20
CA LYS A 302 22.59 -20.32 -25.12
C LYS A 302 22.99 -18.84 -25.23
N GLU A 303 22.92 -18.14 -24.11
CA GLU A 303 23.23 -16.71 -24.01
C GLU A 303 24.19 -16.41 -22.86
N ASN A 304 24.84 -15.26 -22.96
CA ASN A 304 25.64 -14.74 -21.87
C ASN A 304 24.76 -14.06 -20.82
N TYR A 305 25.17 -14.19 -19.57
CA TYR A 305 24.57 -13.49 -18.45
C TYR A 305 24.68 -11.97 -18.64
N SER A 306 23.53 -11.29 -18.60
CA SER A 306 23.41 -9.84 -18.66
C SER A 306 22.26 -9.42 -17.76
N TYR A 307 22.55 -9.30 -16.47
CA TYR A 307 21.52 -9.06 -15.47
C TYR A 307 21.17 -7.59 -15.32
N SER A 308 19.88 -7.33 -15.23
CA SER A 308 19.34 -6.03 -14.83
C SER A 308 18.02 -6.22 -14.11
N LEU A 309 17.79 -5.44 -13.06
CA LEU A 309 16.49 -5.30 -12.43
C LEU A 309 16.19 -3.82 -12.28
N THR A 310 14.99 -3.41 -12.69
CA THR A 310 14.44 -2.09 -12.41
C THR A 310 13.08 -2.23 -11.74
N TRP A 311 12.83 -1.48 -10.68
CA TRP A 311 11.55 -1.45 -9.99
C TRP A 311 11.09 0.00 -9.81
N LEU A 312 9.98 0.32 -10.46
CA LEU A 312 9.31 1.62 -10.41
C LEU A 312 8.09 1.49 -9.53
N ILE A 313 7.90 2.41 -8.58
CA ILE A 313 6.68 2.48 -7.77
C ILE A 313 6.21 3.93 -7.70
N GLU A 314 4.93 4.19 -7.90
CA GLU A 314 4.31 5.50 -7.77
C GLU A 314 3.05 5.41 -6.92
N TYR A 315 3.04 6.12 -5.80
CA TYR A 315 1.90 6.26 -4.89
C TYR A 315 1.25 7.61 -5.05
N HIS A 316 -0.08 7.65 -5.06
CA HIS A 316 -0.88 8.86 -4.95
C HIS A 316 -1.67 8.78 -3.64
N ILE A 317 -1.37 9.68 -2.71
CA ILE A 317 -1.97 9.69 -1.37
C ILE A 317 -2.75 10.99 -1.18
N ASP A 318 -4.01 10.88 -0.82
CA ASP A 318 -4.81 12.01 -0.34
C ASP A 318 -4.22 12.47 1.01
N ILE A 319 -3.62 13.66 1.03
CA ILE A 319 -2.93 14.20 2.22
C ILE A 319 -3.94 14.43 3.35
N GLU A 320 -5.13 14.92 3.00
CA GLU A 320 -6.17 15.22 3.96
C GLU A 320 -6.78 13.94 4.52
N LYS A 321 -7.06 12.94 3.71
CA LYS A 321 -7.64 11.67 4.19
C LYS A 321 -6.61 10.69 4.71
N GLY A 322 -5.31 10.93 4.48
CA GLY A 322 -4.23 10.02 4.86
C GLY A 322 -4.36 8.64 4.19
N LYS A 323 -4.95 8.61 2.99
CA LYS A 323 -5.41 7.40 2.31
C LYS A 323 -4.79 7.28 0.92
N MET A 324 -4.35 6.08 0.59
CA MET A 324 -3.86 5.77 -0.76
C MET A 324 -5.05 5.80 -1.74
N ILE A 325 -4.88 6.54 -2.84
CA ILE A 325 -5.84 6.58 -3.95
C ILE A 325 -5.38 5.56 -5.01
N VAL A 326 -4.09 5.61 -5.36
CA VAL A 326 -3.48 4.72 -6.36
C VAL A 326 -2.07 4.33 -5.91
N CYS A 327 -1.69 3.08 -6.18
CA CYS A 327 -0.31 2.64 -6.24
C CYS A 327 -0.09 1.90 -7.55
N HIS A 328 0.90 2.34 -8.33
CA HIS A 328 1.36 1.64 -9.53
C HIS A 328 2.78 1.16 -9.30
N SER A 329 3.01 -0.13 -9.48
CA SER A 329 4.33 -0.75 -9.36
C SER A 329 4.66 -1.54 -10.62
N LYS A 330 5.87 -1.40 -11.13
CA LYS A 330 6.39 -2.13 -12.28
C LYS A 330 7.80 -2.64 -12.01
N ILE A 331 7.94 -3.96 -11.96
CA ILE A 331 9.22 -4.66 -11.83
C ILE A 331 9.55 -5.27 -13.19
N LYS A 332 10.73 -4.96 -13.68
CA LYS A 332 11.33 -5.63 -14.84
C LYS A 332 12.65 -6.22 -14.40
N GLU A 333 12.74 -7.54 -14.44
CA GLU A 333 13.97 -8.29 -14.19
C GLU A 333 14.39 -9.02 -15.46
N GLN A 334 15.68 -9.05 -15.73
CA GLN A 334 16.25 -9.65 -16.92
C GLN A 334 17.54 -10.36 -16.53
N ALA A 335 17.68 -11.62 -16.90
CA ALA A 335 18.90 -12.40 -16.70
C ALA A 335 19.77 -12.47 -17.97
N SER A 336 19.13 -12.39 -19.15
CA SER A 336 19.78 -12.24 -20.46
C SER A 336 18.78 -11.67 -21.49
N SER A 337 19.19 -11.44 -22.74
CA SER A 337 18.29 -10.95 -23.81
C SER A 337 17.08 -11.85 -24.04
N ASN A 338 17.25 -13.16 -23.84
CA ASN A 338 16.22 -14.18 -24.00
C ASN A 338 15.51 -14.56 -22.70
N TYR A 339 15.80 -13.95 -21.56
CA TYR A 339 15.11 -14.31 -20.33
C TYR A 339 14.80 -13.11 -19.46
N SER A 340 13.53 -12.71 -19.47
CA SER A 340 13.03 -11.55 -18.73
C SER A 340 11.69 -11.83 -18.10
N HIS A 341 11.48 -11.21 -16.94
CA HIS A 341 10.23 -11.24 -16.20
C HIS A 341 9.74 -9.81 -15.99
N LEU A 342 8.47 -9.58 -16.32
CA LEU A 342 7.76 -8.35 -16.06
C LEU A 342 6.63 -8.63 -15.07
N MET A 343 6.53 -7.81 -14.04
CA MET A 343 5.43 -7.83 -13.08
C MET A 343 4.92 -6.42 -12.83
N GLU A 344 3.63 -6.23 -12.96
CA GLU A 344 2.96 -4.95 -12.75
C GLU A 344 1.82 -5.11 -11.75
N HIS A 345 1.70 -4.16 -10.82
CA HIS A 345 0.59 -4.06 -9.88
C HIS A 345 -0.05 -2.68 -10.01
N LYS A 346 -1.37 -2.61 -10.13
CA LYS A 346 -2.17 -1.38 -10.02
C LYS A 346 -3.17 -1.56 -8.89
N ILE A 347 -2.96 -0.86 -7.79
CA ILE A 347 -3.87 -0.83 -6.65
C ILE A 347 -4.63 0.49 -6.72
N MET A 348 -5.95 0.43 -6.79
CA MET A 348 -6.81 1.60 -6.98
C MET A 348 -7.96 1.59 -5.98
N LEU A 349 -8.16 2.71 -5.31
CA LEU A 349 -9.35 2.96 -4.50
C LEU A 349 -10.58 3.05 -5.43
N ILE A 350 -11.65 2.33 -5.09
CA ILE A 350 -12.94 2.33 -5.82
C ILE A 350 -14.07 2.97 -5.02
#